data_AF-A0AAU8HXL6-F1
#
_entry.id   AF-A0AAU8HXL6-F1
#
_cell.length_a   1.000
_cell.length_b   1.000
_cell.length_c   1.000
_cell.angle_alpha   90.00
_cell.angle_beta   90.00
_cell.angle_gamma   90.00
#
_symmetry.space_group_name_H-M   'P 1'
#
loop_
_entity.id
_entity.type
_entity.pdbx_description
1 polymer ?
#
loop_
_entity_poly.entity_id
_entity_poly.type
_entity_poly.pdbx_seq_one_letter_code
_entity_poly.pdbx_strand_id
1 'polypeptide(L)'
;EAKVNPVYVGNVALAHLQAARALKEPQKRAVVGGNFYYISDNTPPISYSDFNHAVLSPLGFGIQERPVLPFTVLYLIAFLVEMLQAVLRPFLRFTLPLNRQLLVMLNTPFSFSYQKAHRDLGYTPRYEWAEARKRTTDWLASV
;
A
#
# COMPACT_ATOMS: atom_id res chain seq x y z
N GLU A 1 -15.02 -1.92 -5.23
CA GLU A 1 -13.57 -2.10 -5.08
C GLU A 1 -13.29 -3.02 -3.90
N ALA A 2 -12.13 -3.66 -3.88
CA ALA A 2 -11.74 -4.47 -2.74
C ALA A 2 -11.42 -3.59 -1.51
N LYS A 3 -11.76 -4.10 -0.33
CA LYS A 3 -11.26 -3.51 0.93
C LYS A 3 -9.82 -3.93 1.12
N VAL A 4 -8.98 -2.97 1.45
CA VAL A 4 -7.54 -3.16 1.66
C VAL A 4 -7.14 -2.55 3.00
N ASN A 5 -5.97 -2.94 3.50
CA ASN A 5 -5.37 -2.36 4.70
C ASN A 5 -4.10 -1.59 4.32
N PRO A 6 -4.21 -0.31 3.91
CA PRO A 6 -3.03 0.51 3.66
C PRO A 6 -2.32 0.80 4.97
N VAL A 7 -0.99 0.86 4.93
CA VAL A 7 -0.15 1.07 6.12
C VAL A 7 0.60 2.39 5.99
N TYR A 8 0.68 3.13 7.09
CA TYR A 8 1.42 4.39 7.10
C TYR A 8 2.94 4.13 7.02
N VAL A 9 3.63 4.83 6.12
CA VAL A 9 5.07 4.65 5.87
C VAL A 9 5.92 4.84 7.13
N GLY A 10 5.51 5.72 8.05
CA GLY A 10 6.20 5.91 9.33
C GLY A 10 6.14 4.68 10.24
N ASN A 11 5.04 3.93 10.20
CA ASN A 11 4.90 2.65 10.92
C ASN A 11 5.78 1.56 10.28
N VAL A 12 5.82 1.51 8.94
CA VAL A 12 6.71 0.59 8.21
C VAL A 12 8.18 0.85 8.51
N ALA A 13 8.59 2.12 8.53
CA ALA A 13 9.96 2.50 8.88
C ALA A 13 10.33 2.06 10.30
N LEU A 14 9.42 2.21 11.27
CA LEU A 14 9.62 1.71 12.63
C LEU A 14 9.80 0.19 12.67
N ALA A 15 8.96 -0.55 11.94
CA ALA A 15 9.08 -2.01 11.84
C ALA A 15 10.45 -2.44 11.30
N HIS A 16 10.97 -1.75 10.28
CA HIS A 16 12.31 -2.01 9.76
C HIS A 16 13.41 -1.75 10.80
N LEU A 17 13.31 -0.67 11.58
CA LEU A 17 14.26 -0.39 12.67
C LEU A 17 14.22 -1.47 13.74
N GLN A 18 13.03 -1.95 14.12
CA GLN A 18 12.86 -3.03 15.09
C GLN A 18 13.40 -4.36 14.57
N ALA A 19 13.12 -4.69 13.31
CA ALA A 19 13.69 -5.88 12.65
C ALA A 19 15.22 -5.82 12.64
N ALA A 20 15.81 -4.67 12.29
CA ALA A 20 17.26 -4.49 12.28
C ALA A 20 17.87 -4.66 13.69
N ARG A 21 17.20 -4.17 14.74
CA ARG A 21 17.63 -4.36 16.14
C ARG A 21 17.52 -5.83 16.56
N ALA A 22 16.39 -6.48 16.29
CA ALA A 22 16.17 -7.88 16.61
C ALA A 22 17.19 -8.81 15.92
N LEU A 23 17.56 -8.49 14.68
CA LEU A 23 18.61 -9.20 13.96
C LEU A 23 20.03 -8.94 14.50
N LYS A 24 20.27 -7.88 15.29
CA LYS A 24 21.58 -7.65 15.92
C LYS A 24 21.75 -8.45 17.21
N GLU A 25 20.67 -8.66 17.95
CA GLU A 25 20.67 -9.41 19.22
C GLU A 25 20.71 -10.93 18.96
N PRO A 26 21.74 -11.68 19.42
CA PRO A 26 21.88 -13.11 19.10
C PRO A 26 20.66 -13.96 19.49
N GLN A 27 20.05 -13.68 20.65
CA GLN A 27 18.88 -14.40 21.13
C GLN A 27 17.64 -14.18 20.24
N LYS A 28 17.36 -12.93 19.85
CA LYS A 28 16.25 -12.62 18.95
C LYS A 28 16.52 -13.03 17.51
N ARG A 29 17.78 -12.96 17.04
CA ARG A 29 18.19 -13.39 15.71
C ARG A 29 17.83 -14.85 15.45
N ALA A 30 17.97 -15.72 16.45
CA ALA A 30 17.61 -17.14 16.30
C ALA A 30 16.11 -17.34 15.99
N VAL A 31 15.24 -16.43 16.44
CA VAL A 31 13.79 -16.46 16.18
C VAL A 31 13.44 -15.72 14.89
N VAL A 32 14.06 -14.56 14.64
CA VAL A 32 13.67 -13.64 13.57
C VAL A 32 14.38 -13.93 12.24
N GLY A 33 15.59 -14.47 12.27
CA GLY A 33 16.38 -14.75 11.09
C GLY A 33 15.69 -15.73 10.14
N GLY A 34 15.63 -15.40 8.85
CA GLY A 34 15.02 -16.25 7.81
C GLY A 34 13.48 -16.24 7.78
N ASN A 35 12.83 -15.51 8.69
CA ASN A 35 11.37 -15.38 8.71
C ASN A 35 10.88 -14.20 7.86
N PHE A 36 9.68 -14.34 7.29
CA PHE A 36 8.91 -13.24 6.71
C PHE A 36 7.90 -12.69 7.71
N TYR A 37 7.60 -11.39 7.58
CA TYR A 37 6.70 -10.65 8.46
C TYR A 37 5.81 -9.73 7.64
N TYR A 38 4.51 -9.73 7.93
CA TYR A 38 3.60 -8.72 7.43
C TYR A 38 3.59 -7.54 8.40
N ILE A 39 3.67 -6.33 7.84
CA ILE A 39 3.54 -5.09 8.58
C ILE A 39 2.26 -4.42 8.14
N SER A 40 1.40 -4.14 9.11
CA SER A 40 0.17 -3.36 8.95
C SER A 40 -0.03 -2.50 10.20
N ASP A 41 -1.06 -1.68 10.20
CA ASP A 41 -1.45 -0.87 11.36
C ASP A 41 -2.97 -0.90 11.55
N ASN A 42 -3.47 -0.01 12.42
CA ASN A 42 -4.88 0.07 12.79
C ASN A 42 -5.68 0.96 11.81
N THR A 43 -5.16 1.20 10.60
CA THR A 43 -5.91 1.89 9.55
C THR A 43 -7.17 1.09 9.22
N PRO A 44 -8.34 1.74 9.12
CA PRO A 44 -9.59 1.03 8.86
C PRO A 44 -9.55 0.35 7.49
N PRO A 45 -10.08 -0.88 7.36
CA PRO A 45 -10.13 -1.57 6.08
C PRO A 45 -11.19 -0.92 5.17
N ILE A 46 -10.72 -0.08 4.26
CA ILE A 46 -11.54 0.69 3.30
C ILE A 46 -11.06 0.44 1.87
N SER A 47 -11.85 0.85 0.88
CA SER A 47 -11.40 0.78 -0.52
C SER A 47 -10.32 1.83 -0.81
N TYR A 48 -9.57 1.65 -1.89
CA TYR A 48 -8.59 2.66 -2.31
C TYR A 48 -9.27 3.97 -2.73
N SER A 49 -10.45 3.93 -3.35
CA SER A 49 -11.23 5.14 -3.63
C SER A 49 -11.62 5.88 -2.34
N ASP A 50 -12.16 5.16 -1.35
CA ASP A 50 -12.53 5.75 -0.05
C ASP A 50 -11.32 6.31 0.69
N PHE A 51 -10.18 5.60 0.64
CA PHE A 51 -8.92 6.04 1.23
C PHE A 51 -8.45 7.34 0.57
N ASN A 52 -8.38 7.36 -0.76
CA ASN A 52 -7.99 8.55 -1.50
C ASN A 52 -8.96 9.70 -1.19
N HIS A 53 -10.25 9.43 -1.07
CA HIS A 53 -11.25 10.46 -0.78
C HIS A 53 -11.03 11.03 0.62
N ALA A 54 -10.76 10.18 1.61
CA ALA A 54 -10.45 10.62 2.96
C ALA A 54 -9.21 11.53 3.01
N VAL A 55 -8.18 11.25 2.21
CA VAL A 55 -6.93 12.01 2.21
C VAL A 55 -7.02 13.29 1.38
N LEU A 56 -7.73 13.26 0.25
CA LEU A 56 -7.75 14.33 -0.77
C LEU A 56 -8.94 15.28 -0.65
N SER A 57 -10.08 14.85 -0.10
CA SER A 57 -11.26 15.72 0.07
C SER A 57 -10.98 17.00 0.87
N PRO A 58 -10.14 17.01 1.93
CA PRO A 58 -9.81 18.26 2.64
C PRO A 58 -9.03 19.27 1.80
N LEU A 59 -8.40 18.82 0.71
CA LEU A 59 -7.65 19.67 -0.23
C LEU A 59 -8.53 20.18 -1.39
N GLY A 60 -9.84 19.90 -1.36
CA GLY A 60 -10.79 20.31 -2.39
C GLY A 60 -10.89 19.36 -3.58
N PHE A 61 -10.21 18.21 -3.56
CA PHE A 61 -10.36 17.20 -4.61
C PHE A 61 -11.60 16.34 -4.36
N GLY A 62 -12.56 16.41 -5.27
CA GLY A 62 -13.66 15.44 -5.33
C GLY A 62 -13.20 14.16 -6.00
N ILE A 63 -13.50 13.01 -5.39
CA ILE A 63 -13.31 11.70 -6.03
C ILE A 63 -14.65 11.22 -6.55
N GLN A 64 -14.65 10.78 -7.80
CA GLN A 64 -15.85 10.23 -8.43
C GLN A 64 -16.22 8.91 -7.72
N GLU A 65 -17.47 8.81 -7.23
CA GLU A 65 -17.93 7.67 -6.43
C GLU A 65 -17.93 6.33 -7.19
N ARG A 66 -17.81 6.34 -8.53
CA ARG A 66 -17.92 5.13 -9.35
C ARG A 66 -16.86 5.10 -10.45
N PRO A 67 -16.24 3.93 -10.70
CA PRO A 67 -15.39 3.75 -11.88
C PRO A 67 -16.23 3.95 -13.13
N VAL A 68 -15.71 4.75 -14.06
CA VAL A 68 -16.38 5.09 -15.34
C VAL A 68 -16.55 3.84 -16.23
N LEU A 69 -15.75 2.79 -16.01
CA LEU A 69 -15.66 1.62 -16.88
C LEU A 69 -15.76 0.28 -16.12
N PRO A 70 -16.37 -0.77 -16.70
CA PRO A 70 -16.36 -2.12 -16.15
C PRO A 70 -14.95 -2.73 -16.07
N PHE A 71 -14.73 -3.63 -15.11
CA PHE A 71 -13.44 -4.30 -14.91
C PHE A 71 -12.89 -4.97 -16.18
N THR A 72 -13.73 -5.68 -16.93
CA THR A 72 -13.32 -6.36 -18.18
C THR A 72 -12.76 -5.38 -19.21
N VAL A 73 -13.36 -4.20 -19.32
CA VAL A 73 -12.91 -3.15 -20.25
C VAL A 73 -11.56 -2.59 -19.79
N LEU A 74 -11.44 -2.28 -18.50
CA LEU A 74 -10.17 -1.82 -17.92
C LEU A 74 -9.05 -2.86 -18.08
N TYR A 75 -9.37 -4.14 -17.88
CA TYR A 75 -8.43 -5.24 -18.05
C TYR A 75 -7.94 -5.37 -19.50
N LEU A 76 -8.86 -5.26 -20.47
CA LEU A 76 -8.52 -5.29 -21.89
C LEU A 76 -7.67 -4.08 -22.30
N ILE A 77 -8.00 -2.89 -21.80
CA ILE A 77 -7.17 -1.69 -22.00
C ILE A 77 -5.76 -1.91 -21.44
N ALA A 78 -5.65 -2.36 -20.19
CA ALA A 78 -4.35 -2.63 -19.57
C ALA A 78 -3.54 -3.67 -20.35
N PHE A 79 -4.19 -4.73 -20.85
CA PHE A 79 -3.55 -5.74 -21.70
C PHE A 79 -2.99 -5.14 -23.00
N LEU A 80 -3.78 -4.35 -23.73
CA LEU A 80 -3.36 -3.74 -24.99
C LEU A 80 -2.19 -2.78 -24.78
N VAL A 81 -2.24 -2.01 -23.69
CA VAL A 81 -1.20 -1.03 -23.36
C VAL A 81 0.10 -1.74 -22.93
N GLU A 82 0.02 -2.85 -22.18
CA GLU A 82 1.19 -3.71 -21.87
C GLU A 82 1.81 -4.31 -23.14
N MET A 83 0.98 -4.77 -24.08
CA MET A 83 1.46 -5.30 -25.36
C MET A 83 2.19 -4.21 -26.17
N LEU A 84 1.62 -3.01 -26.23
CA LEU A 84 2.27 -1.87 -26.88
C LEU A 84 3.59 -1.52 -26.19
N GLN A 85 3.63 -1.51 -24.85
CA GLN A 85 4.86 -1.29 -24.08
C GLN A 85 5.91 -2.36 -24.40
N ALA A 86 5.52 -3.63 -24.52
CA ALA A 86 6.45 -4.71 -24.86
C ALA A 86 7.08 -4.52 -26.26
N VAL A 87 6.29 -4.09 -27.25
CA VAL A 87 6.76 -3.78 -28.61
C VAL A 87 7.66 -2.55 -28.63
N LEU A 88 7.31 -1.50 -27.88
CA LEU A 88 8.07 -0.24 -27.85
C LEU A 88 9.28 -0.27 -26.92
N ARG A 89 9.38 -1.25 -26.02
CA ARG A 89 10.47 -1.41 -25.04
C ARG A 89 11.89 -1.26 -25.59
N PRO A 90 12.22 -1.72 -26.83
CA PRO A 90 13.55 -1.54 -27.41
C PRO A 90 13.88 -0.07 -27.73
N PHE A 91 12.87 0.77 -27.96
CA PHE A 91 13.04 2.15 -28.41
C PHE A 91 12.76 3.16 -27.31
N LEU A 92 11.76 2.90 -26.46
CA LEU A 92 11.28 3.82 -25.44
C LEU A 92 11.03 3.08 -24.13
N ARG A 93 11.52 3.65 -23.04
CA ARG A 93 11.20 3.20 -21.69
C ARG A 93 10.19 4.16 -21.08
N PHE A 94 8.95 3.71 -20.96
CA PHE A 94 7.91 4.40 -20.22
C PHE A 94 7.20 3.43 -19.28
N THR A 95 6.73 3.93 -18.15
CA THR A 95 6.02 3.14 -17.13
C THR A 95 4.53 3.39 -17.26
N LEU A 96 3.76 2.31 -17.34
CA LEU A 96 2.31 2.39 -17.41
C LEU A 96 1.73 2.72 -16.04
N PRO A 97 0.87 3.74 -15.93
CA PRO A 97 0.21 4.06 -14.66
C PRO A 97 -0.81 2.98 -14.26
N LEU A 98 -1.33 2.21 -15.22
CA LEU A 98 -2.27 1.12 -14.99
C LEU A 98 -1.79 -0.14 -15.71
N ASN A 99 -1.64 -1.24 -14.98
CA ASN A 99 -1.32 -2.56 -15.51
C ASN A 99 -2.29 -3.61 -14.95
N ARG A 100 -2.32 -4.80 -15.54
CA ARG A 100 -3.25 -5.87 -15.15
C ARG A 100 -3.04 -6.32 -13.71
N GLN A 101 -1.80 -6.34 -13.23
CA GLN A 101 -1.48 -6.71 -11.85
C GLN A 101 -2.09 -5.73 -10.85
N LEU A 102 -1.97 -4.43 -11.11
CA LEU A 102 -2.58 -3.39 -10.30
C LEU A 102 -4.11 -3.51 -10.32
N LEU A 103 -4.73 -3.73 -11.48
CA LEU A 103 -6.17 -3.92 -11.58
C LEU A 103 -6.67 -5.12 -10.75
N VAL A 104 -6.00 -6.26 -10.86
CA VAL A 104 -6.35 -7.47 -10.08
C VAL A 104 -6.17 -7.18 -8.59
N MET A 105 -5.06 -6.55 -8.20
CA MET A 105 -4.79 -6.20 -6.79
C MET A 105 -5.87 -5.27 -6.22
N LEU A 106 -6.26 -4.22 -6.94
CA LEU A 106 -7.29 -3.25 -6.50
C LEU A 106 -8.70 -3.86 -6.39
N ASN A 107 -8.95 -4.99 -7.06
CA ASN A 107 -10.24 -5.67 -7.08
C ASN A 107 -10.27 -6.98 -6.29
N THR A 108 -9.16 -7.38 -5.66
CA THR A 108 -9.08 -8.58 -4.82
C THR A 108 -8.99 -8.17 -3.34
N PRO A 109 -9.92 -8.58 -2.46
CA PRO A 109 -9.83 -8.26 -1.03
C PRO A 109 -8.66 -8.99 -0.38
N PHE A 110 -7.81 -8.24 0.33
CA PHE A 110 -6.73 -8.81 1.14
C PHE A 110 -6.54 -7.99 2.42
N SER A 111 -6.18 -8.69 3.49
CA SER A 111 -5.88 -8.09 4.79
C SER A 111 -4.65 -8.75 5.40
N PHE A 112 -3.83 -7.96 6.09
CA PHE A 112 -2.61 -8.43 6.72
C PHE A 112 -2.70 -8.31 8.24
N SER A 113 -2.17 -9.31 8.94
CA SER A 113 -2.02 -9.30 10.40
C SER A 113 -0.57 -9.08 10.78
N TYR A 114 -0.31 -8.05 11.58
CA TYR A 114 1.01 -7.76 12.13
C TYR A 114 1.33 -8.53 13.42
N GLN A 115 0.47 -9.47 13.86
CA GLN A 115 0.63 -10.19 15.13
C GLN A 115 1.96 -10.95 15.25
N LYS A 116 2.45 -11.51 14.13
CA LYS A 116 3.77 -12.14 14.08
C LYS A 116 4.89 -11.13 14.36
N ALA A 117 4.80 -9.92 13.79
CA ALA A 117 5.77 -8.85 14.01
C ALA A 117 5.67 -8.30 15.45
N HIS A 118 4.46 -8.18 16.00
CA HIS A 118 4.26 -7.77 17.39
C HIS A 118 4.96 -8.72 18.36
N ARG A 119 4.73 -10.04 18.20
CA ARG A 119 5.32 -11.06 19.08
C ARG A 119 6.84 -11.16 18.93
N ASP A 120 7.36 -11.25 17.71
CA ASP A 120 8.77 -11.59 17.50
C ASP A 120 9.69 -10.34 17.47
N LEU A 121 9.17 -9.19 17.00
CA LEU A 121 9.93 -7.94 16.85
C LEU A 121 9.59 -6.89 17.92
N GLY A 122 8.52 -7.10 18.70
CA GLY A 122 7.96 -6.05 19.57
C GLY A 122 7.30 -4.93 18.78
N TYR A 123 6.86 -5.19 17.54
CA TYR A 123 6.26 -4.18 16.68
C TYR A 123 4.86 -3.78 17.18
N THR A 124 4.69 -2.49 17.45
CA THR A 124 3.39 -1.86 17.68
C THR A 124 3.32 -0.62 16.81
N PRO A 125 2.24 -0.41 16.03
CA PRO A 125 2.06 0.82 15.27
C PRO A 125 2.24 2.04 16.18
N ARG A 126 3.06 3.00 15.75
CA ARG A 126 3.32 4.21 16.52
C ARG A 126 2.36 5.34 16.15
N TYR A 127 1.98 5.39 14.88
CA TYR A 127 1.09 6.41 14.34
C TYR A 127 -0.30 5.83 14.16
N GLU A 128 -1.28 6.45 14.81
CA GLU A 128 -2.68 6.13 14.65
C GLU A 128 -3.23 6.68 13.32
N TRP A 129 -4.33 6.10 12.83
CA TRP A 129 -4.95 6.47 11.56
C TRP A 129 -5.20 7.97 11.41
N ALA A 130 -5.75 8.62 12.44
CA ALA A 130 -6.06 10.05 12.40
C ALA A 130 -4.81 10.91 12.21
N GLU A 131 -3.71 10.55 12.88
CA GLU A 131 -2.43 11.24 12.76
C GLU A 131 -1.80 10.98 11.38
N ALA A 132 -1.77 9.72 10.94
CA ALA A 132 -1.26 9.32 9.63
C ALA A 132 -2.00 10.04 8.49
N ARG A 133 -3.33 10.07 8.54
CA ARG A 133 -4.18 10.78 7.58
C ARG A 133 -3.82 12.27 7.55
N LYS A 134 -3.81 12.93 8.71
CA LYS A 134 -3.49 14.36 8.81
C LYS A 134 -2.12 14.67 8.22
N ARG A 135 -1.07 13.95 8.64
CA ARG A 135 0.30 14.14 8.14
C ARG A 135 0.38 13.94 6.63
N THR A 136 -0.35 12.97 6.08
CA THR A 136 -0.37 12.69 4.65
C THR A 136 -1.06 13.82 3.87
N THR A 137 -2.22 14.28 4.36
CA THR A 137 -2.93 15.43 3.78
C THR A 137 -2.10 16.71 3.85
N ASP A 138 -1.46 17.01 4.99
CA ASP A 138 -0.60 18.18 5.17
C ASP A 138 0.60 18.14 4.22
N TRP A 139 1.22 16.97 4.05
CA TRP A 139 2.31 16.79 3.08
C TRP A 139 1.83 17.03 1.65
N LEU A 140 0.68 16.47 1.25
CA LEU A 140 0.09 16.70 -0.08
C LEU A 140 -0.27 18.16 -0.34
N ALA A 141 -0.68 18.91 0.70
CA ALA A 141 -0.94 20.35 0.59
C ALA A 141 0.32 21.19 0.39
N SER A 142 1.49 20.66 0.76
CA SER A 142 2.77 21.36 0.70
C SER A 142 3.54 21.17 -0.61
N VAL A 143 3.09 20.23 -1.45
CA VAL A 143 3.72 19.88 -2.73
C VAL A 143 3.09 20.65 -3.88
#